data_AF-A0A7S0J7M2-F1
#
_entry.id   AF-A0A7S0J7M2-F1
#
_cell.length_a   1.000
_cell.length_b   1.000
_cell.length_c   1.000
_cell.angle_alpha   90.00
_cell.angle_beta   90.00
_cell.angle_gamma   90.00
#
_symmetry.space_group_name_H-M   'P 1'
#
loop_
_entity.id
_entity.type
_entity.pdbx_description
1 polymer ?
#
loop_
_entity_poly.entity_id
_entity_poly.type
_entity_poly.pdbx_seq_one_letter_code
_entity_poly.pdbx_strand_id
1 'polypeptide(L)'
;WRGGSTMRLILSQLQTAAENQSLARDFWLFDTFEGLPQPTNEDGEAVSNIYAKVTTGSDHGRERNGLATRKPDGQVVWNYGPFDVVQGVLALTGYPAEKIHLVRGKVEDSLVSRGVRR
;
A
#
# COMPACT_ATOMS: atom_id res chain seq x y z
N TRP A 1 1.27 1.63 0.12
CA TRP A 1 1.43 2.66 1.19
C TRP A 1 0.15 3.49 1.35
N ARG A 2 0.15 4.80 1.64
CA ARG A 2 -1.09 5.54 2.03
C ARG A 2 -2.11 5.85 0.91
N GLY A 3 -2.07 5.16 -0.23
CA GLY A 3 -3.10 5.26 -1.28
C GLY A 3 -3.01 6.42 -2.29
N GLY A 4 -2.06 7.36 -2.15
CA GLY A 4 -2.02 8.57 -2.98
C GLY A 4 -1.93 8.34 -4.51
N SER A 5 -1.11 7.38 -4.95
CA SER A 5 -1.03 7.05 -6.39
C SER A 5 -2.34 6.45 -6.91
N THR A 6 -2.97 5.57 -6.15
CA THR A 6 -4.27 4.99 -6.52
C THR A 6 -5.36 6.05 -6.54
N MET A 7 -5.36 6.97 -5.57
CA MET A 7 -6.24 8.14 -5.57
C MET A 7 -6.07 8.95 -6.86
N ARG A 8 -4.83 9.21 -7.30
CA ARG A 8 -4.57 9.93 -8.55
C ARG A 8 -5.15 9.22 -9.77
N LEU A 9 -5.03 7.89 -9.85
CA LEU A 9 -5.62 7.10 -10.94
C LEU A 9 -7.16 7.18 -10.95
N ILE A 10 -7.78 7.09 -9.76
CA ILE A 10 -9.24 7.21 -9.61
C ILE A 10 -9.73 8.60 -10.05
N LEU A 11 -9.07 9.66 -9.58
CA LEU A 11 -9.41 11.03 -9.97
C LEU A 11 -9.25 11.27 -11.48
N SER A 12 -8.24 10.65 -12.10
CA SER A 12 -8.07 10.71 -13.56
C SER A 12 -9.25 10.04 -14.28
N GLN A 13 -9.73 8.88 -13.79
CA GLN A 13 -10.90 8.22 -14.36
C GLN A 13 -12.16 9.08 -14.22
N LEU A 14 -12.38 9.69 -13.04
CA LEU A 14 -13.52 10.60 -12.82
C LEU A 14 -13.51 11.78 -13.79
N GLN A 15 -12.34 12.36 -14.05
CA GLN A 15 -12.19 13.44 -15.02
C GLN A 15 -12.63 12.99 -16.43
N THR A 16 -12.20 11.82 -16.88
CA THR A 16 -12.61 11.28 -18.19
C THR A 16 -14.08 10.84 -18.23
N ALA A 17 -14.62 10.38 -17.10
CA ALA A 17 -16.01 9.94 -16.97
C ALA A 17 -16.99 11.11 -17.13
N ALA A 18 -16.58 12.33 -16.79
CA ALA A 18 -17.38 13.53 -17.01
C ALA A 18 -17.65 13.78 -18.51
N GLU A 19 -16.77 13.32 -19.40
CA GLU A 19 -16.86 13.51 -20.85
C GLU A 19 -17.64 12.38 -21.54
N ASN A 20 -17.49 11.14 -21.06
CA ASN A 20 -18.06 9.94 -21.70
C ASN A 20 -19.15 9.24 -20.90
N GLN A 21 -19.55 9.81 -19.75
CA GLN A 21 -20.58 9.31 -18.83
C GLN A 21 -20.37 7.86 -18.37
N SER A 22 -19.11 7.41 -18.22
CA SER A 22 -18.80 6.01 -17.92
C SER A 22 -17.80 5.82 -16.77
N LEU A 23 -18.22 5.02 -15.78
CA LEU A 23 -17.37 4.52 -14.67
C LEU A 23 -17.01 3.04 -14.90
N ALA A 24 -16.40 2.76 -16.05
CA ALA A 24 -16.14 1.40 -16.51
C ALA A 24 -14.99 0.67 -15.81
N ARG A 25 -14.26 1.30 -14.88
CA ARG A 25 -13.06 0.73 -14.28
C ARG A 25 -13.30 0.28 -12.85
N ASP A 26 -12.75 -0.89 -12.54
CA ASP A 26 -12.51 -1.35 -11.19
C ASP A 26 -11.06 -1.07 -10.83
N PHE A 27 -10.82 -0.58 -9.62
CA PHE A 27 -9.49 -0.30 -9.08
C PHE A 27 -9.13 -1.34 -8.04
N TRP A 28 -8.02 -2.04 -8.26
CA TRP A 28 -7.52 -3.05 -7.33
C TRP A 28 -6.21 -2.58 -6.72
N LEU A 29 -6.13 -2.51 -5.40
CA LEU A 29 -4.93 -2.15 -4.65
C LEU A 29 -4.53 -3.33 -3.77
N PHE A 30 -3.40 -3.94 -4.12
CA PHE A 30 -2.80 -5.05 -3.37
C PHE A 30 -1.70 -4.50 -2.46
N ASP A 31 -1.78 -4.79 -1.17
CA ASP A 31 -0.79 -4.39 -0.17
C ASP A 31 -0.93 -5.29 1.06
N THR A 32 0.13 -5.42 1.85
CA THR A 32 0.03 -6.06 3.17
C THR A 32 -0.79 -5.18 4.13
N PHE A 33 -0.74 -3.86 3.93
CA PHE A 33 -1.22 -2.82 4.86
C PHE A 33 -0.55 -2.85 6.24
N GLU A 34 0.50 -3.64 6.39
CA GLU A 34 1.19 -3.90 7.66
C GLU A 34 2.63 -3.37 7.67
N GLY A 35 3.07 -2.79 6.55
CA GLY A 35 4.43 -2.35 6.30
C GLY A 35 5.18 -3.29 5.38
N LEU A 36 6.45 -2.97 5.14
CA LEU A 36 7.34 -3.83 4.38
C LEU A 36 7.50 -5.17 5.12
N PRO A 37 7.23 -6.33 4.49
CA PRO A 37 7.46 -7.62 5.11
C PRO A 37 8.97 -7.86 5.32
N GLN A 38 9.30 -8.81 6.21
CA GLN A 38 10.69 -9.22 6.41
C GLN A 38 11.27 -9.74 5.09
N PRO A 39 12.46 -9.25 4.67
CA PRO A 39 13.13 -9.74 3.49
C PRO A 39 13.58 -11.19 3.67
N THR A 40 13.63 -11.88 2.53
CA THR A 40 14.12 -13.25 2.38
C THR A 40 15.60 -13.24 1.98
N ASN A 41 16.20 -14.43 1.84
CA ASN A 41 17.61 -14.53 1.43
C ASN A 41 17.82 -14.02 0.00
N GLU A 42 16.78 -14.15 -0.82
CA GLU A 42 16.73 -13.75 -2.22
C GLU A 42 16.78 -12.23 -2.41
N ASP A 43 16.40 -11.45 -1.39
CA ASP A 43 16.46 -9.98 -1.39
C ASP A 43 17.89 -9.43 -1.15
N GLY A 44 18.80 -10.28 -0.65
CA GLY A 44 20.19 -9.96 -0.42
C GLY A 44 20.50 -9.29 0.92
N GLU A 45 21.73 -9.48 1.40
CA GLU A 45 22.17 -9.08 2.74
C GLU A 45 22.02 -7.57 3.00
N ALA A 46 22.30 -6.74 1.99
CA ALA A 46 22.16 -5.29 2.11
C ALA A 46 20.73 -4.87 2.47
N VAL A 47 19.72 -5.53 1.90
CA VAL A 47 18.31 -5.26 2.19
C VAL A 47 17.95 -5.71 3.59
N SER A 48 18.37 -6.91 3.99
CA SER A 48 18.15 -7.43 5.35
C SER A 48 18.79 -6.54 6.42
N ASN A 49 19.99 -6.01 6.17
CA ASN A 49 20.67 -5.08 7.07
C ASN A 49 19.93 -3.74 7.20
N ILE A 50 19.38 -3.19 6.11
CA ILE A 50 18.57 -1.98 6.17
C ILE A 50 17.26 -2.25 6.92
N TYR A 51 16.57 -3.34 6.60
CA TYR A 51 15.33 -3.74 7.27
C TYR A 51 15.54 -3.83 8.78
N ALA A 52 16.57 -4.56 9.21
CA ALA A 52 16.91 -4.71 10.62
C ALA A 52 17.12 -3.36 11.30
N LYS A 53 17.89 -2.44 10.69
CA LYS A 53 18.13 -1.10 11.24
C LYS A 53 16.84 -0.30 11.44
N VAL A 54 15.91 -0.39 10.49
CA VAL A 54 14.61 0.28 10.60
C VAL A 54 13.76 -0.35 11.68
N THR A 55 13.61 -1.68 11.68
CA THR A 55 12.73 -2.38 12.63
C THR A 55 13.22 -2.33 14.08
N THR A 56 14.53 -2.21 14.29
CA THR A 56 15.10 -1.98 15.64
C THR A 56 15.02 -0.52 16.08
N GLY A 57 14.58 0.39 15.20
CA GLY A 57 14.53 1.83 15.48
C GLY A 57 15.90 2.51 15.52
N SER A 58 16.96 1.85 15.05
CA SER A 58 18.31 2.43 14.96
C SER A 58 18.50 3.35 13.75
N ASP A 59 17.56 3.33 12.80
CA ASP A 59 17.53 4.24 11.65
C ASP A 59 16.60 5.45 11.88
N HIS A 60 17.12 6.42 12.63
CA HIS A 60 16.39 7.67 12.91
C HIS A 60 16.12 8.53 11.67
N GLY A 61 16.88 8.33 10.58
CA GLY A 61 16.72 9.09 9.34
C GLY A 61 15.40 8.77 8.64
N ARG A 62 15.04 7.48 8.56
CA ARG A 62 13.79 7.02 7.94
C ARG A 62 12.55 7.37 8.76
N GLU A 63 12.63 7.33 10.10
CA GLU A 63 11.54 7.81 10.97
C GLU A 63 11.31 9.32 10.76
N ARG A 64 12.37 10.13 10.81
CA ARG A 64 12.26 11.60 10.62
C ARG A 64 11.70 11.99 9.26
N ASN A 65 12.05 11.23 8.22
CA ASN A 65 11.58 11.48 6.86
C ASN A 65 10.20 10.83 6.57
N GLY A 66 9.54 10.28 7.60
CA GLY A 66 8.21 9.69 7.54
C GLY A 66 8.15 8.29 6.95
N LEU A 67 9.24 7.77 6.38
CA LEU A 67 9.29 6.45 5.73
C LEU A 67 9.07 5.30 6.71
N ALA A 68 9.46 5.47 7.97
CA ALA A 68 9.17 4.53 9.05
C ALA A 68 8.16 5.12 10.04
N THR A 69 7.31 4.28 10.62
CA THR A 69 6.30 4.67 11.61
C THR A 69 6.48 3.85 12.87
N ARG A 70 6.52 4.51 14.02
CA ARG A 70 6.46 3.85 15.32
C ARG A 70 5.00 3.63 15.71
N LYS A 71 4.61 2.36 15.87
CA LYS A 71 3.29 1.96 16.34
C LYS A 71 3.16 2.22 17.85
N PRO A 72 1.92 2.26 18.39
CA PRO A 72 1.70 2.46 19.83
C PRO A 72 2.36 1.42 20.74
N ASP A 73 2.58 0.20 20.24
CA ASP A 73 3.30 -0.89 20.93
C ASP A 73 4.83 -0.72 20.92
N GLY A 74 5.34 0.35 20.32
CA GLY A 74 6.77 0.66 20.21
C GLY A 74 7.45 0.06 18.98
N GLN A 75 6.78 -0.81 18.21
CA GLN A 75 7.33 -1.41 16.99
C GLN A 75 7.54 -0.33 15.92
N VAL A 76 8.72 -0.33 15.28
CA VAL A 76 8.99 0.53 14.11
C VAL A 76 8.75 -0.26 12.84
N VAL A 77 7.85 0.24 11.99
CA VAL A 77 7.48 -0.38 10.72
C VAL A 77 7.85 0.51 9.55
N TRP A 78 8.56 -0.06 8.58
CA TRP A 78 8.92 0.63 7.34
C TRP A 78 7.75 0.60 6.35
N ASN A 79 7.48 1.70 5.65
CA ASN A 79 6.47 1.78 4.60
C ASN A 79 5.09 1.26 5.08
N TYR A 80 4.69 1.68 6.29
CA TYR A 80 3.41 1.35 6.93
C TYR A 80 2.19 2.19 6.51
N GLY A 81 1.29 1.61 5.71
CA GLY A 81 0.08 2.29 5.21
C GLY A 81 -1.12 1.47 5.62
N PRO A 82 -1.69 1.71 6.81
CA PRO A 82 -2.71 0.83 7.37
C PRO A 82 -4.00 0.92 6.59
N PHE A 83 -4.75 -0.19 6.61
CA PHE A 83 -5.91 -0.41 5.76
C PHE A 83 -6.96 0.70 5.88
N ASP A 84 -7.27 1.12 7.10
CA ASP A 84 -8.22 2.17 7.43
C ASP A 84 -7.81 3.54 6.85
N VAL A 85 -6.52 3.88 6.95
CA VAL A 85 -5.96 5.11 6.35
C VAL A 85 -6.07 5.06 4.83
N VAL A 86 -5.69 3.93 4.21
CA VAL A 86 -5.78 3.79 2.75
C VAL A 86 -7.22 3.85 2.29
N GLN A 87 -8.12 3.11 2.94
CA GLN A 87 -9.54 3.11 2.64
C GLN A 87 -10.14 4.52 2.77
N GLY A 88 -9.82 5.23 3.85
CA GLY A 88 -10.25 6.61 4.07
C GLY A 88 -9.78 7.54 2.96
N VAL A 89 -8.50 7.47 2.58
CA VAL A 89 -7.94 8.28 1.49
C VAL A 89 -8.65 8.02 0.16
N LEU A 90 -8.94 6.76 -0.18
CA LEU A 90 -9.63 6.44 -1.43
C LEU A 90 -11.11 6.85 -1.38
N ALA A 91 -11.77 6.74 -0.23
CA ALA A 91 -13.15 7.19 -0.07
C ALA A 91 -13.34 8.69 -0.34
N LEU A 92 -12.32 9.52 -0.08
CA LEU A 92 -12.34 10.95 -0.39
C LEU A 92 -12.48 11.27 -1.88
N THR A 93 -12.23 10.31 -2.76
CA THR A 93 -12.43 10.51 -4.22
C THR A 93 -13.90 10.56 -4.62
N GLY A 94 -14.81 10.02 -3.81
CA GLY A 94 -16.22 9.86 -4.16
C GLY A 94 -16.49 8.80 -5.24
N TYR A 95 -15.51 7.99 -5.63
CA TYR A 95 -15.72 6.88 -6.55
C TYR A 95 -16.60 5.79 -5.91
N PRO A 96 -17.43 5.06 -6.68
CA PRO A 96 -18.26 3.99 -6.14
C PRO A 96 -17.42 2.96 -5.38
N ALA A 97 -17.74 2.73 -4.11
CA ALA A 97 -16.95 1.93 -3.20
C ALA A 97 -16.86 0.46 -3.65
N GLU A 98 -17.93 -0.05 -4.27
CA GLU A 98 -18.00 -1.39 -4.85
C GLU A 98 -17.03 -1.60 -6.03
N LYS A 99 -16.46 -0.52 -6.59
CA LYS A 99 -15.45 -0.55 -7.65
C LYS A 99 -14.03 -0.36 -7.14
N ILE A 100 -13.84 -0.15 -5.84
CA ILE A 100 -12.52 -0.03 -5.20
C ILE A 100 -12.27 -1.26 -4.35
N HIS A 101 -11.33 -2.08 -4.78
CA HIS A 101 -11.01 -3.36 -4.17
C HIS A 101 -9.66 -3.29 -3.47
N LEU A 102 -9.69 -3.22 -2.14
CA LEU A 102 -8.48 -3.33 -1.31
C LEU A 102 -8.21 -4.81 -1.00
N VAL A 103 -7.02 -5.28 -1.36
CA VAL A 103 -6.64 -6.69 -1.26
C VAL A 103 -5.52 -6.83 -0.26
N ARG A 104 -5.84 -7.41 0.91
CA ARG A 104 -4.85 -7.63 1.96
C ARG A 104 -4.04 -8.89 1.69
N GLY A 105 -2.73 -8.77 1.83
CA GLY A 105 -1.80 -9.89 1.86
C GLY A 105 -0.50 -9.56 1.15
N LYS A 106 0.45 -10.49 1.26
CA LYS A 106 1.63 -10.45 0.40
C LYS A 106 1.20 -10.56 -1.07
N VAL A 107 1.88 -9.84 -1.95
CA VAL A 107 1.44 -9.73 -3.36
C VAL A 107 1.59 -11.07 -4.07
N GLU A 108 2.65 -11.82 -3.76
CA GLU A 108 2.90 -13.16 -4.24
C GLU A 108 1.76 -14.15 -3.90
N ASP A 109 1.12 -14.00 -2.76
CA ASP A 109 0.00 -14.86 -2.33
C ASP A 109 -1.34 -14.36 -2.89
N SER A 110 -1.56 -13.04 -2.82
CA SER A 110 -2.84 -12.42 -3.15
C SER A 110 -3.14 -12.39 -4.66
N LEU A 111 -2.11 -12.43 -5.52
CA LEU A 111 -2.31 -12.58 -6.97
C LEU A 111 -2.72 -14.00 -7.37
N VAL A 112 -2.12 -15.02 -6.75
CA VAL A 112 -2.39 -16.43 -7.08
C VAL A 112 -3.81 -16.82 -6.69
N SER A 113 -4.24 -16.41 -5.50
CA SER A 113 -5.61 -16.67 -5.01
C SER A 113 -6.73 -16.10 -5.90
N ARG A 114 -6.41 -15.11 -6.75
CA ARG A 114 -7.37 -14.49 -7.67
C ARG A 114 -7.29 -14.98 -9.11
N GLY A 115 -6.55 -16.06 -9.38
CA GLY A 115 -6.58 -16.73 -10.67
C GLY A 115 -5.89 -15.98 -11.81
N VAL A 116 -5.06 -14.97 -11.49
CA VAL A 116 -4.13 -14.38 -12.45
C VAL A 116 -3.02 -15.40 -12.72
N ARG A 117 -3.28 -16.33 -13.65
CA ARG A 117 -2.23 -17.26 -14.12
C ARG A 117 -1.19 -16.44 -14.89
N ARG A 118 0.08 -16.67 -14.57
CA ARG A 118 1.23 -16.12 -15.29
C ARG A 118 1.19 -16.49 -16.77
#